data_AF-A0ABD5MI88-F1
#
_entry.id   AF-A0ABD5MI88-F1
#
_cell.length_a   1.000
_cell.length_b   1.000
_cell.length_c   1.000
_cell.angle_alpha   90.00
_cell.angle_beta   90.00
_cell.angle_gamma   90.00
#
_symmetry.space_group_name_H-M   'P 1'
#
loop_
_entity.id
_entity.type
_entity.pdbx_description
1 polymer ?
#
loop_
_entity_poly.entity_id
_entity_poly.type
_entity_poly.pdbx_seq_one_letter_code
_entity_poly.pdbx_strand_id
1 'polypeptide(L)'
;MSDDGPDATAADAETASDGEGSEGSDGGSADGDTFGVGIHVTSEEFQFVVHVPSAIDSGWSDPDEFQRLIERVTWDTLDQRATLRAVARTTAEGETATLGTVTMRPGGDVVDRSLAPPDE
;
A
#
# COMPACT_ATOMS: atom_id res chain seq x y z
N MET A 1 18.64 69.05 22.33
CA MET A 1 19.60 68.38 21.44
C MET A 1 18.97 67.06 21.08
N SER A 2 18.38 67.01 19.89
CA SER A 2 17.82 65.81 19.29
C SER A 2 18.96 65.01 18.69
N ASP A 3 19.00 63.71 18.96
CA ASP A 3 19.79 62.75 18.18
C ASP A 3 18.80 62.10 17.23
N ASP A 4 18.80 62.57 15.98
CA ASP A 4 18.02 62.04 14.87
C ASP A 4 19.01 61.65 13.78
N GLY A 5 19.03 60.36 13.47
CA GLY A 5 19.74 59.83 12.32
C GLY A 5 19.47 58.34 12.16
N PRO A 6 18.46 57.94 11.35
CA PRO A 6 18.45 56.63 10.75
C PRO A 6 19.15 56.67 9.38
N ASP A 7 20.27 55.94 9.33
CA ASP A 7 21.03 55.59 8.14
C ASP A 7 20.18 54.74 7.18
N ALA A 8 20.30 55.06 5.89
CA ALA A 8 19.58 54.41 4.82
C ALA A 8 20.20 53.04 4.49
N THR A 9 19.37 52.01 4.47
CA THR A 9 19.67 50.83 3.64
C THR A 9 18.41 50.35 2.94
N ALA A 10 18.41 50.58 1.63
CA ALA A 10 17.52 49.95 0.68
C ALA A 10 17.99 48.50 0.47
N ALA A 11 17.05 47.56 0.50
CA ALA A 11 17.12 46.34 -0.29
C ALA A 11 15.70 45.78 -0.46
N ASP A 12 15.11 46.19 -1.57
CA ASP A 12 14.10 45.42 -2.30
C ASP A 12 14.63 44.00 -2.55
N ALA A 13 13.87 43.02 -2.10
CA ALA A 13 13.92 41.65 -2.60
C ALA A 13 12.59 40.99 -2.23
N GLU A 14 11.60 41.18 -3.10
CA GLU A 14 10.52 40.22 -3.23
C GLU A 14 11.12 38.84 -3.44
N THR A 15 10.96 37.95 -2.45
CA THR A 15 11.14 36.53 -2.67
C THR A 15 9.77 35.88 -2.51
N ALA A 16 9.37 35.23 -3.60
CA ALA A 16 8.08 34.60 -3.77
C ALA A 16 7.74 33.68 -2.59
N SER A 17 6.52 33.83 -2.08
CA SER A 17 5.81 32.71 -1.49
C SER A 17 5.53 31.73 -2.62
N ASP A 18 6.39 30.73 -2.79
CA ASP A 18 6.02 29.47 -3.42
C ASP A 18 6.92 28.38 -2.83
N GLY A 19 6.59 28.06 -1.59
CA GLY A 19 7.00 26.82 -0.95
C GLY A 19 5.83 25.86 -0.95
N GLU A 20 5.09 25.76 -2.06
CA GLU A 20 4.33 24.56 -2.36
C GLU A 20 5.37 23.50 -2.74
N GLY A 21 6.10 23.06 -1.71
CA GLY A 21 6.81 21.80 -1.76
C GLY A 21 5.72 20.79 -1.98
N SER A 22 5.53 20.45 -3.26
CA SER A 22 4.74 19.34 -3.74
C SER A 22 4.77 18.26 -2.69
N GLU A 23 3.59 17.72 -2.38
CA GLU A 23 3.44 16.43 -1.74
C GLU A 23 4.30 15.41 -2.50
N GLY A 24 5.58 15.38 -2.17
CA GLY A 24 6.36 14.17 -2.16
C GLY A 24 5.67 13.35 -1.10
N SER A 25 4.63 12.63 -1.52
CA SER A 25 4.27 11.34 -0.95
C SER A 25 5.45 10.40 -1.18
N ASP A 26 6.60 10.76 -0.61
CA ASP A 26 7.77 9.92 -0.41
C ASP A 26 7.66 9.41 1.04
N GLY A 27 6.50 8.80 1.34
CA GLY A 27 6.28 7.98 2.53
C GLY A 27 6.72 6.53 2.30
N GLY A 28 7.36 6.24 1.15
CA GLY A 28 7.83 4.91 0.83
C GLY A 28 9.15 4.62 1.53
N SER A 29 9.12 4.31 2.84
CA SER A 29 10.11 3.45 3.52
C SER A 29 9.89 3.25 5.03
N ALA A 30 8.96 3.96 5.70
CA ALA A 30 8.68 3.77 7.14
C ALA A 30 7.37 3.02 7.45
N ASP A 31 6.49 2.90 6.46
CA ASP A 31 5.08 2.48 6.64
C ASP A 31 4.79 1.04 6.18
N GLY A 32 5.78 0.35 5.62
CA GLY A 32 5.67 -1.04 5.16
C GLY A 32 5.39 -1.17 3.66
N ASP A 33 5.55 -2.39 3.16
CA ASP A 33 5.29 -2.76 1.77
C ASP A 33 3.82 -3.12 1.56
N THR A 34 3.25 -2.69 0.44
CA THR A 34 1.85 -3.01 0.09
C THR A 34 1.79 -4.16 -0.89
N PHE A 35 1.10 -5.22 -0.51
CA PHE A 35 0.94 -6.45 -1.29
C PHE A 35 -0.48 -6.57 -1.81
N GLY A 36 -0.62 -6.82 -3.11
CA GLY A 36 -1.90 -7.17 -3.69
C GLY A 36 -2.28 -8.60 -3.33
N VAL A 37 -3.53 -8.84 -2.93
CA VAL A 37 -4.03 -10.17 -2.61
C VAL A 37 -5.13 -10.53 -3.59
N GLY A 38 -5.09 -11.75 -4.11
CA GLY A 38 -6.09 -12.23 -5.06
C GLY A 38 -6.28 -13.74 -5.05
N ILE A 39 -7.30 -14.18 -5.75
CA ILE A 39 -7.58 -15.59 -6.00
C ILE A 39 -7.51 -15.83 -7.50
N HIS A 40 -6.53 -16.63 -7.92
CA HIS A 40 -6.45 -17.10 -9.29
C HIS A 40 -7.39 -18.30 -9.47
N VAL A 41 -8.28 -18.22 -10.45
CA VAL A 41 -9.22 -19.29 -10.77
C VAL A 41 -8.57 -20.19 -11.81
N THR A 42 -8.29 -21.44 -11.45
CA THR A 42 -7.87 -22.44 -12.44
C THR A 42 -9.04 -23.34 -12.82
N SER A 43 -8.85 -24.17 -13.84
CA SER A 43 -9.84 -25.15 -14.28
C SER A 43 -10.13 -26.23 -13.23
N GLU A 44 -9.25 -26.39 -12.24
CA GLU A 44 -9.35 -27.43 -11.22
C GLU A 44 -9.69 -26.85 -9.85
N GLU A 45 -9.08 -25.70 -9.47
CA GLU A 45 -9.14 -25.18 -8.10
C GLU A 45 -8.94 -23.64 -8.01
N PHE A 46 -9.19 -23.07 -6.83
CA PHE A 46 -8.89 -21.68 -6.51
C PHE A 46 -7.50 -21.57 -5.86
N GLN A 47 -6.60 -20.78 -6.44
CA GLN A 47 -5.25 -20.57 -5.93
C GLN A 47 -5.13 -19.20 -5.29
N PHE A 48 -4.67 -19.15 -4.04
CA PHE A 48 -4.36 -17.89 -3.37
C PHE A 48 -3.06 -17.31 -3.95
N VAL A 49 -3.13 -16.10 -4.49
CA VAL A 49 -2.00 -15.43 -5.11
C VAL A 49 -1.74 -14.10 -4.44
N VAL A 50 -0.46 -13.81 -4.22
CA VAL A 50 -0.01 -12.53 -3.69
C VAL A 50 0.82 -11.83 -4.76
N HIS A 51 0.37 -10.65 -5.15
CA HIS A 51 1.04 -9.80 -6.11
C HIS A 51 2.02 -8.88 -5.38
N VAL A 52 3.31 -9.16 -5.55
CA VAL A 52 4.41 -8.41 -4.96
C VAL A 52 4.81 -7.31 -5.96
N PRO A 53 4.72 -6.01 -5.61
CA PRO A 53 5.23 -4.96 -6.48
C PRO A 53 6.74 -5.12 -6.68
N SER A 54 7.22 -4.88 -7.90
CA SER A 54 8.63 -5.06 -8.25
C SER A 54 9.59 -4.11 -7.52
N ALA A 55 9.07 -3.11 -6.80
CA ALA A 55 9.82 -2.13 -6.04
C ALA A 55 9.93 -2.48 -4.54
N ILE A 56 9.69 -3.73 -4.14
CA ILE A 56 9.84 -4.13 -2.73
C ILE A 56 11.32 -4.26 -2.38
N ASP A 57 11.72 -3.49 -1.37
CA ASP A 57 12.98 -3.67 -0.67
C ASP A 57 13.00 -5.08 -0.08
N SER A 58 13.98 -5.88 -0.48
CA SER A 58 14.04 -7.34 -0.29
C SER A 58 14.25 -7.80 1.17
N GLY A 59 13.71 -7.05 2.15
CA GLY A 59 13.79 -7.32 3.58
C GLY A 59 12.92 -8.47 4.07
N TRP A 60 12.08 -9.05 3.20
CA TRP A 60 11.31 -10.25 3.48
C TRP A 60 12.20 -11.49 3.37
N SER A 61 12.86 -11.87 4.47
CA SER A 61 13.80 -13.00 4.49
C SER A 61 13.16 -14.36 4.26
N ASP A 62 11.87 -14.53 4.58
CA ASP A 62 11.18 -15.83 4.53
C ASP A 62 9.88 -15.75 3.71
N PRO A 63 9.90 -16.18 2.43
CA PRO A 63 8.72 -16.10 1.55
C PRO A 63 7.58 -17.00 2.04
N ASP A 64 7.87 -18.17 2.61
CA ASP A 64 6.87 -19.08 3.17
C ASP A 64 6.17 -18.49 4.40
N GLU A 65 6.91 -17.81 5.28
CA GLU A 65 6.33 -17.17 6.47
C GLU A 65 5.43 -16.01 6.07
N PHE A 66 5.92 -15.18 5.15
CA PHE A 66 5.17 -14.09 4.53
C PHE A 66 3.86 -14.58 3.91
N GLN A 67 3.89 -15.62 3.08
CA GLN A 67 2.69 -16.15 2.43
C GLN A 67 1.67 -16.62 3.47
N ARG A 68 2.10 -17.36 4.50
CA ARG A 68 1.21 -17.82 5.58
C ARG A 68 0.62 -16.67 6.38
N LEU A 69 1.39 -15.60 6.62
CA LEU A 69 0.93 -14.42 7.32
C LEU A 69 -0.16 -13.69 6.53
N ILE A 70 0.08 -13.39 5.25
CA ILE A 70 -0.92 -12.73 4.40
C ILE A 70 -2.17 -13.57 4.25
N GLU A 71 -2.02 -14.89 4.04
CA GLU A 71 -3.16 -15.78 3.93
C GLU A 71 -4.00 -15.75 5.22
N ARG A 72 -3.34 -15.87 6.38
CA ARG A 72 -4.02 -15.77 7.68
C ARG A 72 -4.74 -14.43 7.84
N VAL A 73 -4.06 -13.31 7.59
CA VAL A 73 -4.64 -11.96 7.75
C VAL A 73 -5.82 -11.76 6.81
N THR A 74 -5.74 -12.32 5.60
CA THR A 74 -6.82 -12.26 4.63
C THR A 74 -8.04 -13.01 5.12
N TRP A 75 -7.87 -14.24 5.62
CA TRP A 75 -8.99 -15.05 6.14
C TRP A 75 -9.46 -14.67 7.55
N ASP A 76 -8.66 -13.93 8.31
CA ASP A 76 -9.10 -13.25 9.54
C ASP A 76 -10.05 -12.08 9.21
N THR A 77 -9.79 -11.40 8.10
CA THR A 77 -10.59 -10.24 7.66
C THR A 77 -11.82 -10.65 6.84
N LEU A 78 -11.66 -11.63 5.94
CA LEU A 78 -12.68 -12.11 5.00
C LEU A 78 -13.07 -13.56 5.30
N ASP A 79 -14.36 -13.88 5.20
CA ASP A 79 -14.80 -15.28 5.27
C ASP A 79 -14.34 -16.02 4.01
N GLN A 80 -13.42 -16.98 4.20
CA GLN A 80 -12.82 -17.75 3.10
C GLN A 80 -13.90 -18.40 2.21
N ARG A 81 -14.94 -18.99 2.80
CA ARG A 81 -15.96 -19.74 2.05
C ARG A 81 -16.94 -18.83 1.32
N ALA A 82 -17.23 -17.65 1.86
CA ALA A 82 -18.02 -16.64 1.18
C ALA A 82 -17.23 -16.03 0.03
N THR A 83 -15.96 -15.69 0.27
CA THR A 83 -15.06 -15.08 -0.72
C THR A 83 -14.83 -16.00 -1.91
N LEU A 84 -14.48 -17.27 -1.69
CA LEU A 84 -14.32 -18.25 -2.78
C LEU A 84 -15.61 -18.45 -3.58
N ARG A 85 -16.78 -18.38 -2.93
CA ARG A 85 -18.07 -18.43 -3.65
C ARG A 85 -18.35 -17.17 -4.46
N ALA A 86 -17.93 -16.00 -3.99
CA ALA A 86 -18.03 -14.77 -4.77
C ALA A 86 -17.12 -14.85 -6.01
N VAL A 87 -15.84 -15.21 -5.81
CA VAL A 87 -14.86 -15.44 -6.89
C VAL A 87 -15.40 -16.41 -7.94
N ALA A 88 -15.95 -17.56 -7.52
CA ALA A 88 -16.52 -18.56 -8.41
C ALA A 88 -17.68 -18.04 -9.30
N ARG A 89 -18.35 -16.96 -8.88
CA ARG A 89 -19.48 -16.36 -9.61
C ARG A 89 -19.05 -15.20 -10.51
N THR A 90 -18.03 -14.45 -10.10
CA THR A 90 -17.64 -13.18 -10.72
C THR A 90 -16.42 -13.31 -11.63
N THR A 91 -15.58 -14.32 -11.43
CA THR A 91 -14.27 -14.45 -12.09
C THR A 91 -14.23 -15.72 -12.95
N ALA A 92 -13.80 -15.58 -14.21
CA ALA A 92 -13.71 -16.73 -15.11
C ALA A 92 -12.42 -17.53 -14.87
N GLU A 93 -12.42 -18.78 -15.37
CA GLU A 93 -11.24 -19.64 -15.37
C GLU A 93 -10.09 -18.98 -16.15
N GLY A 94 -8.90 -18.96 -15.54
CA GLY A 94 -7.71 -18.30 -16.06
C GLY A 94 -7.57 -16.82 -15.63
N GLU A 95 -8.56 -16.27 -14.93
CA GLU A 95 -8.51 -14.91 -14.39
C GLU A 95 -8.16 -14.88 -12.89
N THR A 96 -7.76 -13.71 -12.41
CA THR A 96 -7.44 -13.48 -11.00
C THR A 96 -8.40 -12.47 -10.41
N ALA A 97 -9.16 -12.88 -9.40
CA ALA A 97 -10.02 -12.01 -8.62
C ALA A 97 -9.18 -11.24 -7.61
N THR A 98 -9.17 -9.92 -7.70
CA THR A 98 -8.47 -9.07 -6.73
C THR A 98 -9.34 -8.93 -5.47
N LEU A 99 -8.79 -9.30 -4.31
CA LEU A 99 -9.42 -9.14 -3.00
C LEU A 99 -9.02 -7.82 -2.30
N GLY A 100 -7.99 -7.15 -2.81
CA GLY A 100 -7.51 -5.87 -2.31
C GLY A 100 -6.02 -5.89 -2.00
N THR A 101 -5.62 -5.17 -0.96
CA THR A 101 -4.22 -4.97 -0.58
C THR A 101 -3.99 -5.11 0.93
N VAL A 102 -2.81 -5.60 1.30
CA VAL A 102 -2.34 -5.66 2.68
C VAL A 102 -0.99 -4.98 2.77
N THR A 103 -0.85 -4.03 3.69
CA THR A 103 0.42 -3.34 3.94
C THR A 103 1.07 -3.92 5.17
N MET A 104 2.31 -4.40 5.01
CA MET A 104 3.06 -5.06 6.07
C MET A 104 4.51 -4.60 6.12
N ARG A 105 5.09 -4.62 7.33
CA ARG A 105 6.52 -4.38 7.55
C ARG A 105 7.33 -5.67 7.39
N PRO A 106 8.62 -5.58 7.04
CA PRO A 106 9.54 -6.73 6.89
C PRO A 106 9.86 -7.52 8.17
N GLY A 107 9.03 -7.41 9.22
CA GLY A 107 9.03 -8.27 10.41
C GLY A 107 7.70 -8.98 10.65
N GLY A 108 6.77 -8.95 9.68
CA GLY A 108 5.46 -9.59 9.77
C GLY A 108 4.36 -8.76 10.45
N ASP A 109 4.66 -7.51 10.80
CA ASP A 109 3.69 -6.58 11.41
C ASP A 109 2.78 -5.98 10.33
N VAL A 110 1.46 -6.10 10.52
CA VAL A 110 0.45 -5.57 9.58
C VAL A 110 0.14 -4.13 9.97
N VAL A 111 0.37 -3.20 9.03
CA VAL A 111 0.17 -1.77 9.25
C VAL A 111 -1.17 -1.31 8.68
N ASP A 112 -1.56 -1.83 7.53
CA ASP A 112 -2.84 -1.52 6.88
C ASP A 112 -3.43 -2.76 6.19
N ARG A 113 -4.77 -2.78 6.09
CA ARG A 113 -5.51 -3.77 5.33
C ARG A 113 -6.69 -3.12 4.63
N SER A 114 -6.72 -3.24 3.32
CA SER A 114 -7.85 -2.87 2.48
C SER A 114 -8.30 -4.12 1.74
N LEU A 115 -9.14 -4.92 2.40
CA LEU A 115 -9.62 -6.19 1.88
C LEU A 115 -11.14 -6.17 1.78
N ALA A 116 -11.65 -6.57 0.62
CA ALA A 116 -13.06 -6.71 0.34
C ALA A 116 -13.31 -7.99 -0.48
N PRO A 117 -14.47 -8.64 -0.32
CA PRO A 117 -14.87 -9.65 -1.28
C PRO A 117 -14.99 -9.01 -2.68
N PRO A 118 -14.75 -9.77 -3.76
CA PRO A 118 -14.91 -9.26 -5.10
C PRO A 118 -16.39 -8.90 -5.31
N ASP A 119 -16.65 -7.65 -5.70
CA ASP A 119 -18.00 -7.13 -5.96
C ASP A 119 -18.66 -7.95 -7.08
N GLU A 120 -19.97 -8.19 -6.96
CA GLU A 120 -20.77 -9.01 -7.88
C GLU A 120 -21.20 -8.30 -9.17
#